data_AF-A0A7S4ANY0-F1
#
_entry.id   AF-A0A7S4ANY0-F1
#
_cell.length_a   1.000
_cell.length_b   1.000
_cell.length_c   1.000
_cell.angle_alpha   90.00
_cell.angle_beta   90.00
_cell.angle_gamma   90.00
#
_symmetry.space_group_name_H-M   'P 1'
#
loop_
_entity.id
_entity.type
_entity.pdbx_description
1 polymer ?
#
loop_
_entity_poly.entity_id
_entity_poly.type
_entity_poly.pdbx_seq_one_letter_code
_entity_poly.pdbx_strand_id
1 'polypeptide(L)'
;MVDERGGQEASNSQKKLSILKRQSEFPPFIQEAIDEWKEEDAGSFVTKIENKVLNLLKYNQYYGFDPTRGLNSDRDTEAQVELAIRFFPDLLSSKKGFYPIIWQLRSGSSNREFNSKAAVFIPLLAKLAIELKQCEEEERGGLVNHEWCVLMELASSNDYEKDHRDHDRLVNETCLAVIKRLRQMDLFVKEDISKYNLIRNICCETNFPEDRFRYLASWDPDSLFKPSDNGWLPLHYSVGNTQGIHTARPENINAFRTLLTFGMHHFPREMGGLFYNNTNGETPYQMACMKFGNEKVETILKDAIIKNQNNDDLDNIGPLVFAAIDENIHIDGVFFLLQRDPSVLNLKKQNIGNDVKLKK
;
A
#
# COMPACT_ATOMS: atom_id res chain seq x y z
N MET A 1 35.45 10.57 -34.95
CA MET A 1 34.26 11.42 -35.19
C MET A 1 33.54 11.14 -36.52
N VAL A 2 34.20 10.81 -37.64
CA VAL A 2 33.48 10.43 -38.89
C VAL A 2 32.86 9.02 -38.79
N ASP A 3 33.52 8.10 -38.09
CA ASP A 3 33.10 6.69 -37.97
C ASP A 3 31.84 6.49 -37.11
N GLU A 4 31.69 7.25 -36.02
CA GLU A 4 30.55 7.13 -35.09
C GLU A 4 29.21 7.56 -35.71
N ARG A 5 29.23 8.53 -36.64
CA ARG A 5 28.00 8.99 -37.30
C ARG A 5 27.43 7.95 -38.25
N GLY A 6 28.29 7.26 -39.01
CA GLY A 6 27.88 6.20 -39.92
C GLY A 6 27.26 5.00 -39.18
N GLY A 7 27.83 4.65 -38.02
CA GLY A 7 27.29 3.58 -37.17
C GLY A 7 25.89 3.88 -36.63
N GLN A 8 25.65 5.12 -36.16
CA GLN A 8 24.35 5.51 -35.63
C GLN A 8 23.26 5.53 -36.71
N GLU A 9 23.57 5.99 -37.92
CA GLU A 9 22.61 6.06 -39.02
C GLU A 9 22.20 4.68 -39.53
N ALA A 10 23.15 3.74 -39.63
CA ALA A 10 22.86 2.34 -39.96
C ALA A 10 21.99 1.67 -38.88
N SER A 11 22.31 1.90 -37.60
CA SER A 11 21.53 1.41 -36.45
C SER A 11 20.09 1.94 -36.48
N ASN A 12 19.90 3.25 -36.68
CA ASN A 12 18.58 3.86 -36.78
C ASN A 12 17.77 3.32 -37.97
N SER A 13 18.41 3.10 -39.12
CA SER A 13 17.75 2.54 -40.32
C SER A 13 17.23 1.13 -40.08
N GLN A 14 18.04 0.26 -39.45
CA GLN A 14 17.63 -1.08 -39.07
C GLN A 14 16.49 -1.07 -38.03
N LYS A 15 16.57 -0.17 -37.05
CA LYS A 15 15.54 0.00 -36.03
C LYS A 15 14.21 0.46 -36.63
N LYS A 16 14.23 1.45 -37.53
CA LYS A 16 13.05 1.92 -38.28
C LYS A 16 12.39 0.77 -39.04
N LEU A 17 13.14 0.00 -39.83
CA LEU A 17 12.60 -1.15 -40.57
C LEU A 17 11.96 -2.19 -39.64
N SER A 18 12.56 -2.44 -38.48
CA SER A 18 12.06 -3.39 -37.48
C SER A 18 10.74 -2.92 -36.84
N ILE A 19 10.62 -1.60 -36.56
CA ILE A 19 9.39 -0.99 -36.04
C ILE A 19 8.28 -1.08 -37.10
N LEU A 20 8.57 -0.69 -38.35
CA LEU A 20 7.59 -0.74 -39.45
C LEU A 20 7.06 -2.16 -39.69
N LYS A 21 7.93 -3.18 -39.63
CA LYS A 21 7.53 -4.58 -39.81
C LYS A 21 6.57 -5.08 -38.72
N ARG A 22 6.64 -4.50 -37.52
CA ARG A 22 5.87 -4.92 -36.33
C ARG A 22 4.83 -3.89 -35.90
N GLN A 23 4.47 -2.96 -36.78
CA GLN A 23 3.60 -1.82 -36.45
C GLN A 23 2.29 -2.25 -35.76
N SER A 24 1.60 -3.27 -36.27
CA SER A 24 0.32 -3.75 -35.70
C SER A 24 0.45 -4.35 -34.29
N GLU A 25 1.67 -4.65 -33.84
CA GLU A 25 1.96 -5.18 -32.50
C GLU A 25 2.25 -4.06 -31.48
N PHE A 26 2.28 -2.79 -31.87
CA PHE A 26 2.44 -1.66 -30.93
C PHE A 26 1.11 -1.25 -30.30
N PRO A 27 1.11 -0.48 -29.19
CA PRO A 27 -0.11 0.15 -28.66
C PRO A 27 -0.75 1.06 -29.72
N PRO A 28 -2.09 1.13 -29.86
CA PRO A 28 -2.77 1.91 -30.91
C PRO A 28 -2.27 3.36 -31.04
N PHE A 29 -2.03 4.02 -29.91
CA PHE A 29 -1.48 5.38 -29.86
C PHE A 29 -0.10 5.52 -30.55
N ILE A 30 0.73 4.47 -30.52
CA ILE A 30 2.02 4.43 -31.20
C ILE A 30 1.86 4.04 -32.67
N GLN A 31 0.88 3.18 -33.01
CA GLN A 31 0.60 2.80 -34.40
C GLN A 31 0.28 4.01 -35.27
N GLU A 32 -0.58 4.91 -34.77
CA GLU A 32 -0.94 6.16 -35.44
C GLU A 32 0.30 7.03 -35.71
N ALA A 33 1.21 7.13 -34.73
CA ALA A 33 2.46 7.87 -34.87
C ALA A 33 3.43 7.22 -35.87
N ILE A 34 3.46 5.89 -35.96
CA ILE A 34 4.25 5.17 -36.96
C ILE A 34 3.75 5.51 -38.37
N ASP A 35 2.43 5.49 -38.58
CA ASP A 35 1.84 5.83 -39.89
C ASP A 35 2.11 7.27 -40.29
N GLU A 36 2.04 8.21 -39.35
CA GLU A 36 2.28 9.64 -39.58
C GLU A 36 3.71 9.91 -40.06
N TRP A 37 4.71 9.21 -39.49
CA TRP A 37 6.12 9.56 -39.68
C TRP A 37 6.93 8.54 -40.50
N LYS A 38 6.31 7.49 -41.04
CA LYS A 38 7.03 6.41 -41.77
C LYS A 38 7.88 6.88 -42.96
N GLU A 39 7.57 8.03 -43.55
CA GLU A 39 8.31 8.59 -44.69
C GLU A 39 9.50 9.47 -44.27
N GLU A 40 9.69 9.77 -42.98
CA GLU A 40 10.81 10.59 -42.48
C GLU A 40 12.15 9.85 -42.55
N ASP A 41 13.26 10.56 -42.43
CA ASP A 41 14.55 9.90 -42.27
C ASP A 41 14.59 9.01 -41.01
N ALA A 42 15.48 8.02 -41.00
CA ALA A 42 15.51 7.03 -39.93
C ALA A 42 15.79 7.62 -38.54
N GLY A 43 16.61 8.68 -38.47
CA GLY A 43 16.94 9.34 -37.20
C GLY A 43 15.76 10.11 -36.64
N SER A 44 15.10 10.93 -37.46
CA SER A 44 13.89 11.66 -37.07
C SER A 44 12.76 10.71 -36.66
N PHE A 45 12.50 9.67 -37.47
CA PHE A 45 11.49 8.66 -37.18
C PHE A 45 11.72 8.00 -35.81
N VAL A 46 12.91 7.45 -35.58
CA VAL A 46 13.22 6.74 -34.32
C VAL A 46 13.08 7.66 -33.11
N THR A 47 13.58 8.90 -33.22
CA THR A 47 13.51 9.90 -32.13
C THR A 47 12.06 10.28 -31.81
N LYS A 48 11.21 10.46 -32.83
CA LYS A 48 9.81 10.81 -32.62
C LYS A 48 9.00 9.66 -32.01
N ILE A 49 9.23 8.42 -32.46
CA ILE A 49 8.61 7.24 -31.85
C ILE A 49 9.08 7.04 -30.41
N GLU A 50 10.37 7.20 -30.14
CA GLU A 50 10.91 7.17 -28.77
C GLU A 50 10.20 8.16 -27.85
N ASN A 51 10.05 9.42 -28.30
CA ASN A 51 9.32 10.44 -27.56
C ASN A 51 7.84 10.08 -27.37
N LYS A 52 7.20 9.42 -28.33
CA LYS A 52 5.83 8.93 -28.18
C LYS A 52 5.72 7.80 -27.16
N VAL A 53 6.68 6.86 -27.12
CA VAL A 53 6.75 5.82 -26.09
C VAL A 53 7.02 6.44 -24.72
N LEU A 54 7.92 7.43 -24.63
CA LEU A 54 8.15 8.16 -23.40
C LEU A 54 6.88 8.88 -22.90
N ASN A 55 6.13 9.49 -23.81
CA ASN A 55 4.82 10.06 -23.48
C ASN A 55 3.83 8.99 -23.06
N LEU A 56 3.77 7.83 -23.73
CA LEU A 56 2.92 6.72 -23.27
C LEU A 56 3.21 6.33 -21.81
N LEU A 57 4.49 6.33 -21.41
CA LEU A 57 4.91 5.95 -20.06
C LEU A 57 4.80 7.09 -19.03
N LYS A 58 4.90 8.37 -19.42
CA LYS A 58 4.89 9.51 -18.48
C LYS A 58 3.62 10.34 -18.50
N TYR A 59 2.81 10.23 -19.54
CA TYR A 59 1.68 11.12 -19.78
C TYR A 59 0.45 10.66 -19.00
N ASN A 60 0.51 10.89 -17.69
CA ASN A 60 -0.67 11.04 -16.84
C ASN A 60 -0.74 12.45 -16.22
N GLN A 61 0.27 13.30 -16.41
CA GLN A 61 0.55 14.41 -15.50
C GLN A 61 -0.03 15.79 -15.90
N TYR A 62 -0.46 16.01 -17.14
CA TYR A 62 -0.72 17.37 -17.64
C TYR A 62 -2.17 17.58 -18.09
N TYR A 63 -2.98 18.12 -17.18
CA TYR A 63 -4.26 18.81 -17.40
C TYR A 63 -5.38 18.00 -18.08
N GLY A 64 -6.27 17.44 -17.25
CA GLY A 64 -7.48 16.75 -17.68
C GLY A 64 -7.21 15.29 -18.04
N PHE A 65 -8.07 14.40 -17.56
CA PHE A 65 -8.05 13.00 -17.95
C PHE A 65 -8.35 12.90 -19.45
N ASP A 66 -7.29 12.85 -20.26
CA ASP A 66 -7.38 12.52 -21.67
C ASP A 66 -7.26 10.99 -21.79
N PRO A 67 -8.37 10.25 -21.97
CA PRO A 67 -8.33 8.78 -22.04
C PRO A 67 -7.52 8.26 -23.22
N THR A 68 -7.13 9.15 -24.15
CA THR A 68 -6.28 8.81 -25.31
C THR A 68 -4.79 8.84 -24.98
N ARG A 69 -4.38 9.31 -23.80
CA ARG A 69 -2.96 9.42 -23.39
C ARG A 69 -2.63 8.48 -22.23
N GLY A 70 -1.33 8.26 -22.03
CA GLY A 70 -0.82 7.36 -20.99
C GLY A 70 -1.12 5.89 -21.30
N LEU A 71 -0.69 5.00 -20.40
CA LEU A 71 -1.07 3.59 -20.44
C LEU A 71 -2.52 3.40 -20.02
N ASN A 72 -3.25 2.57 -20.76
CA ASN A 72 -4.65 2.28 -20.47
C ASN A 72 -4.98 0.81 -20.77
N SER A 73 -5.31 0.04 -19.74
CA SER A 73 -5.63 -1.39 -19.87
C SER A 73 -6.84 -1.73 -20.74
N ASP A 74 -7.72 -0.76 -21.03
CA ASP A 74 -8.86 -0.96 -21.93
C ASP A 74 -8.44 -0.92 -23.41
N ARG A 75 -7.26 -0.35 -23.70
CA ARG A 75 -6.73 -0.14 -25.05
C ARG A 75 -5.45 -0.92 -25.30
N ASP A 76 -4.55 -0.93 -24.32
CA ASP A 76 -3.20 -1.44 -24.43
C ASP A 76 -3.10 -2.83 -23.79
N THR A 77 -2.36 -3.72 -24.44
CA THR A 77 -2.03 -5.05 -23.90
C THR A 77 -0.60 -5.07 -23.36
N GLU A 78 -0.30 -5.98 -22.42
CA GLU A 78 1.07 -6.13 -21.90
C GLU A 78 2.10 -6.41 -23.00
N ALA A 79 1.75 -7.24 -23.98
CA ALA A 79 2.65 -7.58 -25.09
C ALA A 79 2.99 -6.36 -25.95
N GLN A 80 2.01 -5.48 -26.21
CA GLN A 80 2.23 -4.23 -26.94
C GLN A 80 3.15 -3.27 -26.17
N VAL A 81 2.92 -3.13 -24.86
CA VAL A 81 3.72 -2.27 -23.98
C VAL A 81 5.14 -2.81 -23.86
N GLU A 82 5.30 -4.12 -23.66
CA GLU A 82 6.60 -4.81 -23.63
C GLU A 82 7.37 -4.58 -24.94
N LEU A 83 6.71 -4.75 -26.08
CA LEU A 83 7.33 -4.53 -27.38
C LEU A 83 7.88 -3.11 -27.50
N ALA A 84 7.05 -2.11 -27.17
CA ALA A 84 7.45 -0.71 -27.23
C ALA A 84 8.68 -0.42 -26.36
N ILE A 85 8.69 -0.96 -25.14
CA ILE A 85 9.82 -0.81 -24.20
C ILE A 85 11.08 -1.50 -24.71
N ARG A 86 11.00 -2.70 -25.28
CA ARG A 86 12.19 -3.40 -25.81
C ARG A 86 12.85 -2.67 -26.96
N PHE A 87 12.11 -1.86 -27.72
CA PHE A 87 12.71 -0.96 -28.69
C PHE A 87 13.42 0.23 -28.03
N PHE A 88 12.98 0.69 -26.86
CA PHE A 88 13.51 1.87 -26.18
C PHE A 88 13.74 1.59 -24.68
N PRO A 89 14.65 0.67 -24.32
CA PRO A 89 14.81 0.19 -22.95
C PRO A 89 15.25 1.30 -21.99
N ASP A 90 16.08 2.22 -22.46
CA ASP A 90 16.63 3.35 -21.70
C ASP A 90 15.56 4.33 -21.19
N LEU A 91 14.33 4.23 -21.71
CA LEU A 91 13.22 5.02 -21.19
C LEU A 91 12.85 4.63 -19.76
N LEU A 92 13.04 3.37 -19.36
CA LEU A 92 12.76 2.89 -18.00
C LEU A 92 13.66 3.53 -16.95
N SER A 93 14.89 3.91 -17.32
CA SER A 93 15.86 4.57 -16.45
C SER A 93 15.81 6.11 -16.52
N SER A 94 14.89 6.68 -17.31
CA SER A 94 14.80 8.12 -17.56
C SER A 94 14.32 8.93 -16.33
N LYS A 95 15.27 9.33 -15.48
CA LYS A 95 15.06 10.12 -14.24
C LYS A 95 14.78 11.61 -14.45
N LYS A 96 14.04 12.03 -15.49
CA LYS A 96 13.54 13.42 -15.55
C LYS A 96 12.49 13.64 -14.45
N GLY A 97 12.93 13.76 -13.18
CA GLY A 97 12.10 13.69 -11.98
C GLY A 97 12.00 12.26 -11.45
N PHE A 98 10.96 11.54 -11.87
CA PHE A 98 10.64 10.19 -11.38
C PHE A 98 10.82 9.10 -12.44
N TYR A 99 11.03 7.86 -12.00
CA TYR A 99 10.95 6.69 -12.85
C TYR A 99 9.59 6.59 -13.55
N PRO A 100 9.52 6.14 -14.81
CA PRO A 100 8.27 5.93 -15.54
C PRO A 100 7.21 5.14 -14.76
N ILE A 101 7.63 4.13 -13.99
CA ILE A 101 6.73 3.27 -13.20
C ILE A 101 5.91 4.04 -12.15
N ILE A 102 6.47 5.12 -11.58
CA ILE A 102 5.79 5.96 -10.58
C ILE A 102 4.60 6.70 -11.22
N TRP A 103 4.73 7.11 -12.49
CA TRP A 103 3.69 7.84 -13.21
C TRP A 103 2.44 7.01 -13.45
N GLN A 104 2.50 5.68 -13.32
CA GLN A 104 1.34 4.81 -13.52
C GLN A 104 0.31 4.93 -12.41
N LEU A 105 0.67 5.51 -11.26
CA LEU A 105 -0.23 5.68 -10.12
C LEU A 105 -0.82 7.09 -10.03
N ARG A 106 -0.19 8.08 -10.66
CA ARG A 106 -0.57 9.50 -10.51
C ARG A 106 -1.24 10.04 -11.74
N SER A 107 -2.45 10.58 -11.61
CA SER A 107 -3.10 11.43 -12.61
C SER A 107 -3.00 12.90 -12.20
N GLY A 108 -2.39 13.72 -13.05
CA GLY A 108 -2.56 15.17 -13.09
C GLY A 108 -1.89 16.03 -12.01
N SER A 109 -2.24 17.32 -12.07
CA SER A 109 -1.72 18.41 -11.23
C SER A 109 -2.32 18.45 -9.81
N SER A 110 -3.36 17.67 -9.56
CA SER A 110 -3.83 17.39 -8.21
C SER A 110 -3.34 15.99 -7.86
N ASN A 111 -2.59 15.82 -6.77
CA ASN A 111 -2.10 14.52 -6.28
C ASN A 111 -3.24 13.58 -5.81
N ARG A 112 -4.40 13.58 -6.48
CA ARG A 112 -5.66 13.03 -5.96
C ARG A 112 -6.30 11.97 -6.85
N GLU A 113 -5.98 11.91 -8.13
CA GLU A 113 -6.58 10.93 -9.04
C GLU A 113 -5.65 9.72 -9.23
N PHE A 114 -6.15 8.52 -8.94
CA PHE A 114 -5.45 7.27 -9.16
C PHE A 114 -5.77 6.68 -10.55
N ASN A 115 -4.76 6.41 -11.36
CA ASN A 115 -4.98 5.78 -12.66
C ASN A 115 -5.00 4.25 -12.56
N SER A 116 -6.16 3.68 -12.25
CA SER A 116 -6.34 2.21 -12.16
C SER A 116 -6.06 1.48 -13.47
N LYS A 117 -6.29 2.14 -14.61
CA LYS A 117 -6.04 1.57 -15.95
C LYS A 117 -4.55 1.49 -16.28
N ALA A 118 -3.73 2.38 -15.74
CA ALA A 118 -2.28 2.35 -15.89
C ALA A 118 -1.60 1.47 -14.83
N ALA A 119 -2.13 1.45 -13.61
CA ALA A 119 -1.53 0.73 -12.47
C ALA A 119 -1.30 -0.77 -12.74
N VAL A 120 -2.15 -1.41 -13.56
CA VAL A 120 -2.02 -2.84 -13.90
C VAL A 120 -0.71 -3.19 -14.61
N PHE A 121 -0.06 -2.21 -15.26
CA PHE A 121 1.21 -2.42 -15.96
C PHE A 121 2.44 -2.34 -15.05
N ILE A 122 2.30 -1.93 -13.79
CA ILE A 122 3.43 -1.81 -12.84
C ILE A 122 4.26 -3.09 -12.74
N PRO A 123 3.66 -4.30 -12.58
CA PRO A 123 4.44 -5.53 -12.51
C PRO A 123 5.25 -5.81 -13.79
N LEU A 124 4.67 -5.50 -14.97
CA LEU A 124 5.37 -5.62 -16.25
C LEU A 124 6.55 -4.66 -16.33
N LEU A 125 6.35 -3.38 -15.99
CA LEU A 125 7.39 -2.36 -16.02
C LEU A 125 8.56 -2.70 -15.10
N ALA A 126 8.27 -3.14 -13.86
CA ALA A 126 9.30 -3.54 -12.90
C ALA A 126 10.10 -4.75 -13.41
N LYS A 127 9.42 -5.76 -13.95
CA LYS A 127 10.06 -6.94 -14.55
C LYS A 127 11.00 -6.56 -15.69
N LEU A 128 10.53 -5.74 -16.62
CA LEU A 128 11.32 -5.32 -17.77
C LEU A 128 12.52 -4.45 -17.34
N ALA A 129 12.34 -3.59 -16.34
CA ALA A 129 13.43 -2.78 -15.82
C ALA A 129 14.56 -3.64 -15.23
N ILE A 130 14.22 -4.72 -14.52
CA ILE A 130 15.19 -5.70 -14.00
C ILE A 130 15.85 -6.48 -15.14
N GLU A 131 15.03 -7.06 -16.04
CA GLU A 131 15.50 -7.89 -17.15
C GLU A 131 16.48 -7.12 -18.07
N LEU A 132 16.16 -5.86 -18.34
CA LEU A 132 16.92 -4.96 -19.22
C LEU A 132 18.01 -4.18 -18.49
N LYS A 133 18.22 -4.44 -17.19
CA LYS A 133 19.23 -3.79 -16.32
C LYS A 133 19.15 -2.26 -16.35
N GLN A 134 17.91 -1.74 -16.25
CA GLN A 134 17.61 -0.31 -16.30
C GLN A 134 17.52 0.34 -14.91
N CYS A 135 17.59 -0.45 -13.85
CA CYS A 135 17.63 0.02 -12.46
C CYS A 135 18.68 -0.77 -11.69
N GLU A 136 19.12 -0.20 -10.57
CA GLU A 136 19.96 -0.94 -9.62
C GLU A 136 19.13 -2.07 -8.97
N GLU A 137 19.82 -3.11 -8.49
CA GLU A 137 19.17 -4.31 -7.95
C GLU A 137 18.28 -3.98 -6.75
N GLU A 138 18.75 -3.10 -5.86
CA GLU A 138 18.03 -2.61 -4.69
C GLU A 138 16.78 -1.79 -5.01
N GLU A 139 16.70 -1.20 -6.20
CA GLU A 139 15.55 -0.43 -6.65
C GLU A 139 14.41 -1.33 -7.15
N ARG A 140 14.70 -2.62 -7.39
CA ARG A 140 13.74 -3.65 -7.82
C ARG A 140 12.88 -3.20 -9.01
N GLY A 141 13.56 -2.74 -10.06
CA GLY A 141 12.89 -2.24 -11.26
C GLY A 141 12.16 -0.91 -11.06
N GLY A 142 12.67 -0.07 -10.14
CA GLY A 142 12.12 1.25 -9.84
C GLY A 142 10.90 1.24 -8.90
N LEU A 143 10.53 0.08 -8.33
CA LEU A 143 9.48 -0.03 -7.31
C LEU A 143 9.88 0.70 -6.02
N VAL A 144 11.18 0.73 -5.73
CA VAL A 144 11.75 1.39 -4.57
C VAL A 144 12.83 2.35 -5.02
N ASN A 145 12.77 3.57 -4.50
CA ASN A 145 13.80 4.59 -4.62
C ASN A 145 13.91 5.29 -3.25
N HIS A 146 15.09 5.84 -2.93
CA HIS A 146 15.32 6.65 -1.75
C HIS A 146 14.33 7.81 -1.61
N GLU A 147 13.92 8.39 -2.73
CA GLU A 147 12.98 9.50 -2.70
C GLU A 147 11.54 9.00 -2.60
N TRP A 148 11.20 7.90 -3.28
CA TRP A 148 9.82 7.51 -3.56
C TRP A 148 9.64 5.99 -3.60
N CYS A 149 8.49 5.51 -3.12
CA CYS A 149 8.18 4.09 -3.06
C CYS A 149 6.82 3.79 -3.69
N VAL A 150 6.83 3.07 -4.83
CA VAL A 150 5.61 2.64 -5.54
C VAL A 150 4.74 1.77 -4.63
N LEU A 151 5.35 0.98 -3.73
CA LEU A 151 4.63 0.15 -2.77
C LEU A 151 3.82 0.96 -1.76
N MET A 152 4.36 2.11 -1.31
CA MET A 152 3.61 3.04 -0.44
C MET A 152 2.41 3.60 -1.16
N GLU A 153 2.58 4.05 -2.40
CA GLU A 153 1.50 4.59 -3.23
C GLU A 153 0.42 3.51 -3.46
N LEU A 154 0.80 2.28 -3.83
CA LEU A 154 -0.15 1.16 -3.97
C LEU A 154 -0.92 0.84 -2.68
N ALA A 155 -0.34 1.11 -1.51
CA ALA A 155 -1.01 0.96 -0.22
C ALA A 155 -1.95 2.14 0.09
N SER A 156 -1.53 3.37 -0.24
CA SER A 156 -2.20 4.64 0.10
C SER A 156 -3.07 5.27 -0.99
N SER A 157 -3.25 4.58 -2.12
CA SER A 157 -4.00 5.16 -3.22
C SER A 157 -5.49 5.26 -2.91
N ASN A 158 -5.98 6.47 -2.69
CA ASN A 158 -7.40 6.82 -2.63
C ASN A 158 -7.67 8.15 -3.32
N ASP A 159 -8.87 8.23 -3.91
CA ASP A 159 -9.39 9.48 -4.44
C ASP A 159 -10.11 10.27 -3.33
N TYR A 160 -9.92 11.58 -3.33
CA TYR A 160 -10.59 12.49 -2.39
C TYR A 160 -11.98 12.91 -2.88
N GLU A 161 -12.36 12.60 -4.12
CA GLU A 161 -13.64 12.99 -4.68
C GLU A 161 -14.80 12.25 -4.00
N LYS A 162 -15.73 13.05 -3.47
CA LYS A 162 -16.68 12.67 -2.40
C LYS A 162 -17.81 11.74 -2.81
N ASP A 163 -17.87 11.22 -4.04
CA ASP A 163 -19.09 10.56 -4.52
C ASP A 163 -18.90 9.34 -5.44
N HIS A 164 -17.73 8.68 -5.39
CA HIS A 164 -17.42 7.57 -6.29
C HIS A 164 -17.07 6.27 -5.56
N ARG A 165 -18.01 5.72 -4.78
CA ARG A 165 -17.84 4.40 -4.12
C ARG A 165 -17.40 3.29 -5.09
N ASP A 166 -17.90 3.31 -6.33
CA ASP A 166 -17.49 2.34 -7.35
C ASP A 166 -16.04 2.55 -7.80
N HIS A 167 -15.57 3.80 -7.84
CA HIS A 167 -14.17 4.11 -8.12
C HIS A 167 -13.27 3.62 -6.99
N ASP A 168 -13.60 3.93 -5.73
CA ASP A 168 -12.81 3.47 -4.56
C ASP A 168 -12.68 1.94 -4.53
N ARG A 169 -13.78 1.22 -4.82
CA ARG A 169 -13.77 -0.25 -4.92
C ARG A 169 -12.83 -0.70 -6.04
N LEU A 170 -12.93 -0.12 -7.23
CA LEU A 170 -12.10 -0.47 -8.38
C LEU A 170 -10.61 -0.19 -8.10
N VAL A 171 -10.29 0.95 -7.47
CA VAL A 171 -8.93 1.32 -7.07
C VAL A 171 -8.37 0.30 -6.09
N ASN A 172 -9.15 -0.04 -5.07
CA ASN A 172 -8.76 -1.02 -4.06
C ASN A 172 -8.52 -2.42 -4.66
N GLU A 173 -9.44 -2.90 -5.50
CA GLU A 173 -9.31 -4.18 -6.20
C GLU A 173 -8.08 -4.21 -7.12
N THR A 174 -7.86 -3.13 -7.88
CA THR A 174 -6.72 -3.00 -8.80
C THR A 174 -5.40 -2.98 -8.04
N CYS A 175 -5.27 -2.14 -7.00
CA CYS A 175 -4.07 -2.08 -6.17
C CYS A 175 -3.77 -3.43 -5.51
N LEU A 176 -4.79 -4.10 -4.97
CA LEU A 176 -4.63 -5.41 -4.35
C LEU A 176 -4.17 -6.47 -5.36
N ALA A 177 -4.71 -6.46 -6.58
CA ALA A 177 -4.28 -7.35 -7.65
C ALA A 177 -2.80 -7.11 -8.04
N VAL A 178 -2.40 -5.84 -8.17
CA VAL A 178 -1.00 -5.46 -8.45
C VAL A 178 -0.07 -5.92 -7.33
N ILE A 179 -0.42 -5.64 -6.06
CA ILE A 179 0.35 -6.08 -4.89
C ILE A 179 0.53 -7.61 -4.87
N LYS A 180 -0.55 -8.37 -5.11
CA LYS A 180 -0.50 -9.84 -5.18
C LYS A 180 0.43 -10.32 -6.29
N ARG A 181 0.37 -9.70 -7.47
CA ARG A 181 1.22 -10.05 -8.60
C ARG A 181 2.69 -9.72 -8.34
N LEU A 182 2.99 -8.56 -7.74
CA LEU A 182 4.36 -8.21 -7.34
C LEU A 182 4.93 -9.21 -6.34
N ARG A 183 4.12 -9.69 -5.38
CA ARG A 183 4.51 -10.77 -4.46
C ARG A 183 4.79 -12.09 -5.20
N GLN A 184 3.94 -12.49 -6.14
CA GLN A 184 4.14 -13.72 -6.92
C GLN A 184 5.41 -13.68 -7.78
N MET A 185 5.92 -12.49 -8.06
CA MET A 185 7.14 -12.26 -8.83
C MET A 185 8.37 -12.03 -7.93
N ASP A 186 8.23 -12.23 -6.61
CA ASP A 186 9.26 -11.97 -5.60
C ASP A 186 9.80 -10.52 -5.61
N LEU A 187 9.02 -9.57 -6.14
CA LEU A 187 9.38 -8.15 -6.18
C LEU A 187 8.87 -7.36 -4.97
N PHE A 188 7.88 -7.90 -4.27
CA PHE A 188 7.35 -7.38 -3.01
C PHE A 188 7.54 -8.45 -1.95
N VAL A 189 8.26 -8.12 -0.87
CA VAL A 189 8.60 -9.05 0.22
C VAL A 189 7.96 -8.61 1.53
N LYS A 190 7.90 -9.51 2.52
CA LYS A 190 7.23 -9.23 3.80
C LYS A 190 7.83 -8.00 4.49
N GLU A 191 9.16 -7.89 4.46
CA GLU A 191 9.93 -6.84 5.12
C GLU A 191 9.57 -5.44 4.63
N ASP A 192 9.08 -5.32 3.39
CA ASP A 192 8.64 -4.05 2.81
C ASP A 192 7.44 -3.46 3.55
N ILE A 193 6.55 -4.31 4.08
CA ILE A 193 5.35 -3.88 4.81
C ILE A 193 5.76 -3.03 6.02
N SER A 194 6.69 -3.56 6.82
CA SER A 194 7.26 -2.86 7.96
C SER A 194 8.20 -1.74 7.54
N LYS A 195 9.09 -1.95 6.57
CA LYS A 195 10.11 -0.98 6.13
C LYS A 195 9.47 0.33 5.64
N TYR A 196 8.38 0.24 4.88
CA TYR A 196 7.70 1.41 4.31
C TYR A 196 6.41 1.78 5.05
N ASN A 197 6.16 1.19 6.22
CA ASN A 197 4.99 1.46 7.06
C ASN A 197 3.66 1.34 6.27
N LEU A 198 3.52 0.31 5.42
CA LEU A 198 2.38 0.19 4.50
C LEU A 198 1.03 0.10 5.23
N ILE A 199 0.98 -0.60 6.37
CA ILE A 199 -0.21 -0.66 7.20
C ILE A 199 -0.58 0.71 7.76
N ARG A 200 0.40 1.48 8.26
CA ARG A 200 0.15 2.83 8.77
C ARG A 200 -0.42 3.74 7.68
N ASN A 201 0.16 3.69 6.48
CA ASN A 201 -0.29 4.46 5.32
C ASN A 201 -1.77 4.18 5.00
N ILE A 202 -2.14 2.90 4.89
CA ILE A 202 -3.53 2.44 4.74
C ILE A 202 -4.46 2.97 5.84
N CYS A 203 -3.98 3.08 7.07
CA CYS A 203 -4.79 3.54 8.21
C CYS A 203 -4.94 5.06 8.27
N CYS A 204 -4.10 5.81 7.54
CA CYS A 204 -4.18 7.26 7.43
C CYS A 204 -5.15 7.72 6.32
N GLU A 205 -5.66 6.77 5.55
CA GLU A 205 -6.54 7.01 4.42
C GLU A 205 -7.92 7.53 4.81
N THR A 206 -8.49 8.37 3.94
CA THR A 206 -9.85 8.87 4.08
C THR A 206 -10.90 7.77 3.91
N ASN A 207 -10.69 6.89 2.93
CA ASN A 207 -11.53 5.74 2.64
C ASN A 207 -10.74 4.47 2.98
N PHE A 208 -11.09 3.79 4.07
CA PHE A 208 -10.29 2.67 4.56
C PHE A 208 -10.31 1.48 3.58
N PRO A 209 -9.18 1.11 2.96
CA PRO A 209 -9.13 0.05 1.97
C PRO A 209 -9.01 -1.32 2.65
N GLU A 210 -10.14 -1.81 3.18
CA GLU A 210 -10.20 -2.97 4.08
C GLU A 210 -9.55 -4.24 3.49
N ASP A 211 -9.76 -4.56 2.22
CA ASP A 211 -9.17 -5.77 1.63
C ASP A 211 -7.65 -5.68 1.50
N ARG A 212 -7.11 -4.51 1.15
CA ARG A 212 -5.66 -4.25 1.13
C ARG A 212 -5.09 -4.35 2.54
N PHE A 213 -5.75 -3.74 3.52
CA PHE A 213 -5.37 -3.86 4.92
C PHE A 213 -5.26 -5.32 5.35
N ARG A 214 -6.35 -6.10 5.17
CA ARG A 214 -6.41 -7.51 5.58
C ARG A 214 -5.34 -8.35 4.90
N TYR A 215 -5.09 -8.11 3.61
CA TYR A 215 -4.06 -8.83 2.87
C TYR A 215 -2.66 -8.55 3.41
N LEU A 216 -2.31 -7.29 3.68
CA LEU A 216 -0.99 -6.93 4.20
C LEU A 216 -0.83 -7.34 5.68
N ALA A 217 -1.84 -7.10 6.51
CA ALA A 217 -1.79 -7.40 7.94
C ALA A 217 -1.78 -8.91 8.22
N SER A 218 -2.43 -9.72 7.38
CA SER A 218 -2.32 -11.19 7.48
C SER A 218 -0.95 -11.71 7.06
N TRP A 219 -0.23 -10.96 6.23
CA TRP A 219 1.11 -11.33 5.81
C TRP A 219 2.19 -10.90 6.81
N ASP A 220 2.05 -9.70 7.39
CA ASP A 220 2.92 -9.19 8.45
C ASP A 220 2.13 -8.60 9.62
N PRO A 221 1.60 -9.44 10.53
CA PRO A 221 0.78 -8.96 11.65
C PRO A 221 1.57 -8.07 12.61
N ASP A 222 2.88 -8.28 12.76
CA ASP A 222 3.75 -7.50 13.66
C ASP A 222 3.76 -6.01 13.29
N SER A 223 3.51 -5.68 12.02
CA SER A 223 3.38 -4.29 11.56
C SER A 223 2.21 -3.53 12.19
N LEU A 224 1.23 -4.21 12.81
CA LEU A 224 0.16 -3.59 13.61
C LEU A 224 0.65 -2.99 14.92
N PHE A 225 1.80 -3.45 15.42
CA PHE A 225 2.37 -3.03 16.70
C PHE A 225 3.66 -2.22 16.53
N LYS A 226 4.00 -1.84 15.29
CA LYS A 226 5.13 -0.94 15.04
C LYS A 226 4.70 0.51 15.28
N PRO A 227 5.16 1.16 16.36
CA PRO A 227 4.84 2.56 16.60
C PRO A 227 5.51 3.44 15.55
N SER A 228 4.85 4.55 15.19
CA SER A 228 5.51 5.66 14.51
C SER A 228 6.44 6.41 15.47
N ASP A 229 7.17 7.40 14.96
CA ASP A 229 8.05 8.26 15.76
C ASP A 229 7.32 8.95 16.92
N ASN A 230 5.99 9.14 16.83
CA ASN A 230 5.16 9.74 17.87
C ASN A 230 4.50 8.68 18.78
N GLY A 231 4.91 7.41 18.72
CA GLY A 231 4.31 6.32 19.46
C GLY A 231 2.94 5.85 18.92
N TRP A 232 2.51 6.33 17.76
CA TRP A 232 1.19 5.96 17.22
C TRP A 232 1.25 4.60 16.56
N LEU A 233 0.43 3.67 17.05
CA LEU A 233 0.08 2.43 16.35
C LEU A 233 -0.92 2.68 15.21
N PRO A 234 -0.99 1.82 14.18
CA PRO A 234 -2.07 1.79 13.19
C PRO A 234 -3.47 2.00 13.75
N LEU A 235 -3.79 1.41 14.91
CA LEU A 235 -5.09 1.59 15.56
C LEU A 235 -5.36 3.07 15.96
N HIS A 236 -4.34 3.82 16.39
CA HIS A 236 -4.46 5.26 16.65
C HIS A 236 -4.82 6.04 15.37
N TYR A 237 -4.23 5.67 14.23
CA TYR A 237 -4.50 6.35 12.97
C TYR A 237 -5.96 6.18 12.51
N SER A 238 -6.58 5.04 12.81
CA SER A 238 -8.01 4.81 12.49
C SER A 238 -8.97 5.74 13.23
N VAL A 239 -8.57 6.25 14.40
CA VAL A 239 -9.37 7.15 15.26
C VAL A 239 -8.87 8.58 15.22
N GLY A 240 -7.60 8.82 14.90
CA GLY A 240 -6.99 10.13 14.89
C GLY A 240 -7.60 11.10 13.87
N ASN A 241 -7.42 12.39 14.12
CA ASN A 241 -7.68 13.46 13.17
C ASN A 241 -6.35 13.79 12.49
N THR A 242 -5.87 12.89 11.64
CA THR A 242 -4.50 12.94 11.09
C THR A 242 -4.30 14.02 10.03
N GLN A 243 -5.34 14.77 9.68
CA GLN A 243 -5.23 15.96 8.86
C GLN A 243 -6.10 17.03 9.50
N GLY A 244 -5.55 18.23 9.74
CA GLY A 244 -6.26 19.39 10.30
C GLY A 244 -7.41 19.93 9.44
N ILE A 245 -8.07 19.07 8.67
CA ILE A 245 -9.26 19.32 7.88
C ILE A 245 -10.43 18.68 8.64
N HIS A 246 -11.21 19.55 9.28
CA HIS A 246 -12.25 19.33 10.29
C HIS A 246 -13.48 18.50 9.87
N THR A 247 -13.39 17.54 8.95
CA THR A 247 -14.52 16.64 8.68
C THR A 247 -14.23 15.27 9.25
N ALA A 248 -14.60 15.07 10.51
CA ALA A 248 -14.76 13.75 11.10
C ALA A 248 -15.74 12.96 10.23
N ARG A 249 -15.21 12.15 9.30
CA ARG A 249 -16.06 11.26 8.51
C ARG A 249 -16.54 10.13 9.45
N PRO A 250 -17.86 9.90 9.56
CA PRO A 250 -18.41 8.80 10.37
C PRO A 250 -17.95 7.42 9.88
N GLU A 251 -17.39 7.34 8.67
CA GLU A 251 -16.97 6.10 8.00
C GLU A 251 -15.73 5.44 8.65
N ASN A 252 -14.94 6.19 9.43
CA ASN A 252 -13.73 5.67 10.07
C ASN A 252 -14.00 4.67 11.21
N ILE A 253 -15.24 4.57 11.69
CA ILE A 253 -15.58 3.58 12.73
C ILE A 253 -15.42 2.13 12.24
N ASN A 254 -15.61 1.90 10.92
CA ASN A 254 -15.40 0.58 10.33
C ASN A 254 -13.91 0.23 10.27
N ALA A 255 -13.05 1.20 9.97
CA ALA A 255 -11.60 1.02 10.03
C ALA A 255 -11.18 0.61 11.45
N PHE A 256 -11.59 1.36 12.47
CA PHE A 256 -11.31 1.04 13.87
C PHE A 256 -11.80 -0.36 14.25
N ARG A 257 -13.05 -0.72 13.88
CA ARG A 257 -13.60 -2.06 14.12
C ARG A 257 -12.74 -3.15 13.47
N THR A 258 -12.36 -2.97 12.21
CA THR A 258 -11.56 -3.94 11.46
C THR A 258 -10.17 -4.09 12.06
N LEU A 259 -9.47 -2.99 12.32
CA LEU A 259 -8.15 -3.00 12.96
C LEU A 259 -8.19 -3.66 14.34
N LEU A 260 -9.15 -3.30 15.19
CA LEU A 260 -9.27 -3.87 16.53
C LEU A 260 -9.55 -5.36 16.48
N THR A 261 -10.51 -5.78 15.66
CA THR A 261 -10.86 -7.20 15.51
C THR A 261 -9.65 -8.01 15.05
N PHE A 262 -8.91 -7.49 14.07
CA PHE A 262 -7.75 -8.14 13.51
C PHE A 262 -6.57 -8.15 14.49
N GLY A 263 -6.32 -7.03 15.19
CA GLY A 263 -5.32 -6.92 16.24
C GLY A 263 -5.58 -7.89 17.37
N MET A 264 -6.83 -7.99 17.85
CA MET A 264 -7.20 -8.96 18.89
C MET A 264 -7.08 -10.42 18.43
N HIS A 265 -7.24 -10.69 17.13
CA HIS A 265 -7.07 -12.03 16.58
C HIS A 265 -5.61 -12.51 16.63
N HIS A 266 -4.69 -11.64 16.23
CA HIS A 266 -3.26 -11.98 16.19
C HIS A 266 -2.52 -11.72 17.52
N PHE A 267 -2.99 -10.74 18.30
CA PHE A 267 -2.35 -10.26 19.53
C PHE A 267 -3.39 -10.12 20.66
N PRO A 268 -3.99 -11.24 21.09
CA PRO A 268 -5.03 -11.24 22.12
C PRO A 268 -4.51 -10.82 23.50
N ARG A 269 -3.23 -11.04 23.81
CA ARG A 269 -2.61 -10.67 25.11
C ARG A 269 -2.43 -9.16 25.24
N GLU A 270 -2.09 -8.54 24.13
CA GLU A 270 -1.91 -7.11 23.93
C GLU A 270 -3.27 -6.40 23.72
N MET A 271 -4.38 -7.15 23.71
CA MET A 271 -5.73 -6.65 23.43
C MET A 271 -5.81 -5.89 22.10
N GLY A 272 -5.04 -6.33 21.09
CA GLY A 272 -4.93 -5.65 19.80
C GLY A 272 -4.35 -4.22 19.89
N GLY A 273 -3.61 -3.90 20.95
CA GLY A 273 -2.99 -2.59 21.13
C GLY A 273 -3.95 -1.50 21.59
N LEU A 274 -5.17 -1.88 22.01
CA LEU A 274 -6.26 -0.96 22.35
C LEU A 274 -5.90 0.03 23.47
N PHE A 275 -5.02 -0.37 24.39
CA PHE A 275 -4.61 0.40 25.56
C PHE A 275 -3.15 0.87 25.53
N TYR A 276 -2.48 0.78 24.38
CA TYR A 276 -1.12 1.30 24.22
C TYR A 276 -1.13 2.83 24.18
N ASN A 277 -0.26 3.47 24.95
CA ASN A 277 -0.08 4.92 24.94
C ASN A 277 0.74 5.35 23.72
N ASN A 278 0.29 6.43 23.07
CA ASN A 278 1.18 7.22 22.23
C ASN A 278 2.07 8.14 23.08
N THR A 279 2.93 8.95 22.43
CA THR A 279 3.80 9.92 23.13
C THR A 279 3.06 11.02 23.90
N ASN A 280 1.76 11.22 23.64
CA ASN A 280 0.90 12.14 24.41
C ASN A 280 0.22 11.45 25.61
N GLY A 281 0.43 10.15 25.82
CA GLY A 281 -0.29 9.38 26.83
C GLY A 281 -1.75 9.09 26.48
N GLU A 282 -2.14 9.21 25.20
CA GLU A 282 -3.48 8.87 24.73
C GLU A 282 -3.50 7.44 24.19
N THR A 283 -4.54 6.69 24.54
CA THR A 283 -4.76 5.34 23.99
C THR A 283 -5.74 5.35 22.81
N PRO A 284 -5.71 4.34 21.92
CA PRO A 284 -6.73 4.19 20.89
C PRO A 284 -8.14 4.09 21.46
N TYR A 285 -8.31 3.45 22.63
CA TYR A 285 -9.59 3.38 23.34
C TYR A 285 -10.13 4.76 23.70
N GLN A 286 -9.34 5.59 24.38
CA GLN A 286 -9.74 6.94 24.80
C GLN A 286 -10.06 7.81 23.57
N MET A 287 -9.21 7.76 22.53
CA MET A 287 -9.43 8.47 21.28
C MET A 287 -10.72 8.03 20.58
N ALA A 288 -10.98 6.71 20.52
CA ALA A 288 -12.21 6.15 19.93
C ALA A 288 -13.45 6.58 20.72
N CYS A 289 -13.40 6.50 22.05
CA CYS A 289 -14.50 6.88 22.95
C CYS A 289 -14.84 8.37 22.79
N MET A 290 -13.82 9.24 22.74
CA MET A 290 -13.99 10.67 22.49
C MET A 290 -14.62 10.95 21.11
N LYS A 291 -14.22 10.21 20.08
CA LYS A 291 -14.65 10.44 18.69
C LYS A 291 -16.01 9.84 18.35
N PHE A 292 -16.27 8.61 18.77
CA PHE A 292 -17.44 7.82 18.37
C PHE A 292 -18.48 7.65 19.47
N GLY A 293 -18.13 7.95 20.73
CA GLY A 293 -18.95 7.74 21.92
C GLY A 293 -18.76 6.35 22.53
N ASN A 294 -18.77 6.31 23.87
CA ASN A 294 -18.47 5.11 24.67
C ASN A 294 -19.34 3.90 24.28
N GLU A 295 -20.66 4.08 24.13
CA GLU A 295 -21.59 2.98 23.81
C GLU A 295 -21.24 2.25 22.51
N LYS A 296 -20.87 3.01 21.47
CA LYS A 296 -20.49 2.43 20.18
C LYS A 296 -19.16 1.67 20.27
N VAL A 297 -18.19 2.25 20.98
CA VAL A 297 -16.87 1.62 21.18
C VAL A 297 -17.00 0.36 22.02
N GLU A 298 -17.79 0.38 23.09
CA GLU A 298 -18.09 -0.80 23.91
C GLU A 298 -18.76 -1.92 23.09
N THR A 299 -19.69 -1.56 22.21
CA THR A 299 -20.35 -2.53 21.31
C THR A 299 -19.32 -3.20 20.39
N ILE A 300 -18.47 -2.40 19.75
CA ILE A 300 -17.38 -2.89 18.88
C ILE A 300 -16.41 -3.79 19.66
N LEU A 301 -16.09 -3.42 20.89
CA LEU A 301 -15.19 -4.17 21.75
C LEU A 301 -15.79 -5.52 22.16
N LYS A 302 -17.08 -5.55 22.53
CA LYS A 302 -17.82 -6.78 22.82
C LYS A 302 -17.83 -7.71 21.60
N ASP A 303 -18.13 -7.17 20.43
CA ASP A 303 -18.15 -7.95 19.18
C ASP A 303 -16.75 -8.52 18.85
N ALA A 304 -15.69 -7.71 19.02
CA ALA A 304 -14.33 -8.15 18.77
C ALA A 304 -13.90 -9.24 19.77
N ILE A 305 -14.26 -9.13 21.05
CA ILE A 305 -13.99 -10.16 22.06
C ILE A 305 -14.73 -11.46 21.71
N ILE A 306 -16.04 -11.40 21.41
CA ILE A 306 -16.85 -12.58 21.07
C ILE A 306 -16.27 -13.31 19.85
N LYS A 307 -15.86 -12.57 18.81
CA LYS A 307 -15.25 -13.17 17.61
C LYS A 307 -13.92 -13.89 17.90
N ASN A 308 -13.18 -13.44 18.90
CA ASN A 308 -11.86 -13.97 19.25
C ASN A 308 -11.89 -15.00 20.40
N GLN A 309 -12.99 -15.13 21.14
CA GLN A 309 -13.18 -16.13 22.18
C GLN A 309 -13.18 -17.59 21.67
N ASN A 310 -13.36 -17.80 20.37
CA ASN A 310 -13.28 -19.14 19.77
C ASN A 310 -11.84 -19.68 19.67
N ASN A 311 -10.83 -18.88 20.04
CA ASN A 311 -9.46 -19.34 20.22
C ASN A 311 -9.28 -19.77 21.68
N ASP A 312 -9.10 -21.07 21.93
CA ASP A 312 -8.98 -21.72 23.26
C ASP A 312 -7.85 -21.15 24.17
N ASP A 313 -7.06 -20.19 23.70
CA ASP A 313 -5.84 -19.67 24.36
C ASP A 313 -6.03 -18.41 25.22
N LEU A 314 -7.25 -17.87 25.33
CA LEU A 314 -7.52 -16.69 26.16
C LEU A 314 -7.76 -17.07 27.63
N ASP A 315 -6.72 -17.55 28.32
CA ASP A 315 -6.70 -17.48 29.79
C ASP A 315 -6.75 -15.99 30.18
N ASN A 316 -7.78 -15.61 30.94
CA ASN A 316 -8.04 -14.22 31.34
C ASN A 316 -6.88 -13.62 32.17
N ILE A 317 -6.03 -14.46 32.76
CA ILE A 317 -4.87 -14.02 33.54
C ILE A 317 -3.76 -13.48 32.65
N GLY A 318 -3.53 -14.07 31.47
CA GLY A 318 -2.43 -13.72 30.57
C GLY A 318 -2.44 -12.24 30.15
N PRO A 319 -3.53 -11.76 29.53
CA PRO A 319 -3.68 -10.34 29.17
C PRO A 319 -3.57 -9.40 30.37
N LEU A 320 -4.08 -9.79 31.55
CA LEU A 320 -4.01 -8.97 32.76
C LEU A 320 -2.59 -8.80 33.26
N VAL A 321 -1.83 -9.90 33.34
CA VAL A 321 -0.41 -9.86 33.72
C VAL A 321 0.39 -9.04 32.72
N PHE A 322 0.14 -9.25 31.42
CA PHE A 322 0.80 -8.50 30.35
C PHE A 322 0.53 -6.99 30.47
N ALA A 323 -0.73 -6.60 30.62
CA ALA A 323 -1.13 -5.20 30.83
C ALA A 323 -0.54 -4.57 32.10
N ALA A 324 -0.25 -5.35 33.13
CA ALA A 324 0.32 -4.86 34.38
C ALA A 324 1.86 -4.68 34.33
N ILE A 325 2.56 -5.35 33.41
CA ILE A 325 4.03 -5.29 33.30
C ILE A 325 4.52 -4.43 32.14
N ASP A 326 3.73 -4.24 31.09
CA ASP A 326 4.12 -3.39 29.95
C ASP A 326 3.89 -1.92 30.29
N GLU A 327 4.97 -1.15 30.39
CA GLU A 327 4.93 0.29 30.70
C GLU A 327 4.22 1.13 29.62
N ASN A 328 4.05 0.60 28.41
CA ASN A 328 3.33 1.27 27.33
C ASN A 328 1.81 1.10 27.46
N ILE A 329 1.33 0.16 28.27
CA ILE A 329 -0.10 -0.05 28.46
C ILE A 329 -0.63 0.90 29.54
N HIS A 330 -1.66 1.66 29.19
CA HIS A 330 -2.35 2.54 30.12
C HIS A 330 -3.09 1.73 31.20
N ILE A 331 -3.16 2.28 32.43
CA ILE A 331 -3.81 1.62 33.57
C ILE A 331 -5.29 1.28 33.33
N ASP A 332 -5.96 2.02 32.42
CA ASP A 332 -7.33 1.70 31.97
C ASP A 332 -7.43 0.28 31.41
N GLY A 333 -6.39 -0.24 30.77
CA GLY A 333 -6.34 -1.63 30.28
C GLY A 333 -6.39 -2.65 31.42
N VAL A 334 -5.67 -2.38 32.52
CA VAL A 334 -5.71 -3.23 33.73
C VAL A 334 -7.09 -3.18 34.37
N PHE A 335 -7.66 -1.99 34.56
CA PHE A 335 -9.00 -1.83 35.11
C PHE A 335 -10.07 -2.49 34.24
N PHE A 336 -9.97 -2.35 32.92
CA PHE A 336 -10.88 -2.96 31.97
C PHE A 336 -10.85 -4.50 32.09
N LEU A 337 -9.66 -5.11 32.15
CA LEU A 337 -9.52 -6.56 32.27
C LEU A 337 -10.06 -7.08 33.62
N LEU A 338 -9.84 -6.35 34.72
CA LEU A 338 -10.40 -6.68 36.03
C LEU A 338 -11.93 -6.58 36.08
N GLN A 339 -12.51 -5.59 35.42
CA GLN A 339 -13.97 -5.45 35.32
C GLN A 339 -14.59 -6.56 34.48
N ARG A 340 -13.89 -7.02 33.44
CA ARG A 340 -14.35 -8.09 32.55
C ARG A 340 -14.41 -9.44 33.25
N ASP A 341 -13.40 -9.75 34.07
CA ASP A 341 -13.37 -10.97 34.86
C ASP A 341 -12.90 -10.70 36.30
N PRO A 342 -13.81 -10.33 37.22
CA PRO A 342 -13.47 -10.11 38.62
C PRO A 342 -12.94 -11.35 39.33
N SER A 343 -13.13 -12.56 38.77
CA SER A 343 -12.70 -13.81 39.40
C SER A 343 -11.17 -13.93 39.49
N VAL A 344 -10.43 -13.23 38.63
CA VAL A 344 -8.96 -13.16 38.68
C VAL A 344 -8.44 -12.60 40.00
N LEU A 345 -9.22 -11.77 40.70
CA LEU A 345 -8.87 -11.27 42.04
C LEU A 345 -8.95 -12.36 43.13
N ASN A 346 -9.68 -13.45 42.88
CA ASN A 346 -9.88 -14.54 43.84
C ASN A 346 -8.77 -15.61 43.81
N LEU A 347 -7.79 -15.52 42.90
CA LEU A 347 -6.69 -16.48 42.76
C LEU A 347 -5.84 -16.65 44.03
N LYS A 348 -5.82 -15.65 44.92
CA LYS A 348 -5.12 -15.72 46.22
C LYS A 348 -5.73 -16.71 47.23
N LYS A 349 -6.99 -17.14 47.09
CA LYS A 349 -7.62 -17.99 48.12
C LYS A 349 -7.29 -19.49 47.99
N GLN A 350 -6.87 -19.98 46.82
CA GLN A 350 -6.67 -21.42 46.60
C GLN A 350 -5.23 -21.91 46.85
N ASN A 351 -4.21 -21.05 46.71
CA ASN A 351 -2.81 -21.47 46.88
C ASN A 351 -2.22 -21.29 48.28
N ILE A 352 -2.91 -20.60 49.21
CA ILE A 352 -2.41 -20.40 50.59
C ILE A 352 -2.89 -21.53 51.54
N GLY A 353 -3.85 -22.36 51.12
CA GLY A 353 -4.44 -23.41 51.97
C GLY A 353 -3.74 -24.77 51.98
N ASN A 354 -2.82 -25.06 51.03
CA ASN A 354 -2.32 -26.42 50.82
C ASN A 354 -0.86 -26.68 51.23
N ASP A 355 -0.07 -25.66 51.65
CA ASP A 355 1.36 -25.82 51.94
C ASP A 355 1.76 -25.77 53.43
N VAL A 356 0.82 -25.93 54.37
CA VAL A 356 1.14 -26.08 55.81
C VAL A 356 0.71 -27.45 56.34
N LYS A 357 1.32 -28.50 55.80
CA LYS A 357 1.57 -29.74 56.57
C LYS A 357 3.07 -29.86 56.80
N LEU A 358 3.57 -29.02 57.71
CA LEU A 358 4.84 -29.28 58.39
C LEU A 358 4.72 -30.65 59.08
N LYS A 359 5.44 -31.64 58.54
CA LYS A 359 5.66 -32.91 59.22
C LYS A 359 6.32 -32.61 60.58
N LYS A 360 5.62 -32.96 61.66
CA LYS A 360 6.20 -33.04 63.00
C LYS A 360 7.19 -34.18 63.10
#